data_AF-A0A955VS96-F1
#
_entry.id   AF-A0A955VS96-F1
#
_cell.length_a   1.000
_cell.length_b   1.000
_cell.length_c   1.000
_cell.angle_alpha   90.00
_cell.angle_beta   90.00
_cell.angle_gamma   90.00
#
_symmetry.space_group_name_H-M   'P 1'
#
loop_
_entity.id
_entity.type
_entity.pdbx_description
1 polymer ?
#
loop_
_entity_poly.entity_id
_entity_poly.type
_entity_poly.pdbx_seq_one_letter_code
_entity_poly.pdbx_strand_id
1 'polypeptide(L)' 'GASLTADGSETAYRNERLAEAMVRLGYAQRFGLGVVQIHAAMAENGNPPPRFEVGEHHVQVTLPARPV' A
#
# COMPACT_ATOMS: atom_id res chain seq x y z
N GLY A 1 23.43 -10.90 -8.34
CA GLY A 1 22.30 -10.73 -9.26
C GLY A 1 21.48 -11.99 -9.22
N ALA A 2 20.40 -12.00 -8.46
CA ALA A 2 19.41 -13.06 -8.53
C ALA A 2 18.20 -12.45 -9.25
N SER A 3 18.02 -12.89 -10.49
CA SER A 3 16.83 -12.62 -11.28
C SER A 3 15.70 -13.43 -10.67
N LEU A 4 14.74 -12.77 -10.02
CA LEU A 4 13.42 -13.35 -9.75
C LEU A 4 12.62 -13.16 -11.04
N THR A 5 12.40 -14.23 -11.79
CA THR A 5 11.25 -14.34 -12.68
C THR A 5 11.12 -15.80 -13.10
N ALA A 6 10.28 -16.55 -12.37
CA ALA A 6 9.67 -17.77 -12.88
C ALA A 6 8.43 -18.09 -12.03
N ASP A 7 7.27 -17.75 -12.59
CA ASP A 7 5.90 -18.14 -12.20
C ASP A 7 5.15 -17.40 -11.08
N GLY A 8 5.72 -16.29 -10.56
CA GLY A 8 5.08 -15.41 -9.57
C GLY A 8 4.97 -13.98 -10.10
N SER A 9 3.77 -13.39 -10.06
CA SER A 9 3.61 -11.94 -10.27
C SER A 9 4.24 -11.20 -9.09
N GLU A 10 5.54 -10.99 -9.22
CA GLU A 10 6.41 -10.29 -8.30
C GLU A 10 5.85 -8.88 -8.06
N THR A 11 5.22 -8.65 -6.90
CA THR A 11 4.97 -7.33 -6.27
C THR A 11 4.87 -6.16 -7.27
N ALA A 12 3.80 -6.12 -8.07
CA ALA A 12 3.72 -5.27 -9.26
C ALA A 12 3.45 -3.80 -8.92
N TYR A 13 4.49 -3.08 -8.47
CA TYR A 13 4.46 -1.62 -8.52
C TYR A 13 4.47 -1.16 -9.98
N ARG A 14 3.62 -0.19 -10.33
CA ARG A 14 3.60 0.40 -11.68
C ARG A 14 4.95 1.02 -12.08
N ASN A 15 5.73 1.47 -11.10
CA ASN A 15 7.09 1.96 -11.29
C ASN A 15 8.00 1.34 -10.22
N GLU A 16 8.73 0.30 -10.62
CA GLU A 16 9.65 -0.43 -9.75
C GLU A 16 10.80 0.44 -9.23
N ARG A 17 11.38 1.30 -10.08
CA ARG A 17 12.50 2.18 -9.70
C ARG A 17 12.10 3.18 -8.63
N LEU A 18 10.89 3.73 -8.75
CA LEU A 18 10.35 4.64 -7.74
C LEU A 18 10.09 3.91 -6.42
N ALA A 19 9.50 2.71 -6.48
CA ALA A 19 9.25 1.91 -5.30
C ALA A 19 10.56 1.54 -4.58
N GLU A 20 11.58 1.13 -5.33
CA GLU A 20 12.91 0.83 -4.80
C GLU A 20 13.54 2.06 -4.11
N ALA A 21 13.48 3.24 -4.75
CA ALA A 21 14.00 4.47 -4.15
C ALA A 21 13.29 4.81 -2.84
N MET A 22 11.96 4.71 -2.79
CA MET A 22 11.17 5.00 -1.58
C MET A 22 11.50 4.06 -0.42
N VAL A 23 11.75 2.77 -0.71
CA VAL A 23 12.18 1.80 0.30
C VAL A 23 13.60 2.10 0.79
N ARG A 24 14.54 2.38 -0.12
CA ARG A 24 15.94 2.70 0.24
C ARG A 24 16.06 3.97 1.07
N LEU A 25 15.20 4.96 0.81
CA LEU A 25 15.14 6.21 1.58
C LEU A 25 14.37 6.07 2.90
N GLY A 26 13.72 4.93 3.15
CA GLY A 26 12.96 4.67 4.38
C GLY A 26 11.56 5.29 4.41
N TYR A 27 11.06 5.80 3.29
CA TYR A 27 9.70 6.37 3.18
C TYR A 27 8.62 5.32 2.94
N ALA A 28 8.99 4.18 2.36
CA ALA A 28 8.08 3.08 2.11
C ALA A 28 8.61 1.77 2.70
N GLN A 29 7.68 0.84 2.89
CA GLN A 29 7.96 -0.48 3.42
C GLN A 29 7.99 -1.50 2.28
N ARG A 30 8.39 -2.74 2.59
CA ARG A 30 8.25 -3.85 1.65
C ARG A 30 6.79 -3.99 1.19
N PHE A 31 6.61 -4.41 -0.07
CA PHE A 31 5.30 -4.52 -0.70
C PHE A 31 4.31 -5.35 0.12
N GLY A 32 3.03 -4.98 0.05
CA GLY A 32 1.91 -5.73 0.63
C GLY A 32 1.60 -5.39 2.10
N LEU A 33 2.50 -4.73 2.82
CA LEU A 33 2.29 -4.43 4.24
C LEU A 33 1.46 -3.17 4.49
N GLY A 34 1.52 -2.18 3.59
CA GLY A 34 0.88 -0.87 3.80
C GLY A 34 -0.64 -0.94 3.98
N VAL A 35 -1.33 -1.77 3.20
CA VAL A 35 -2.79 -1.92 3.28
C VAL A 35 -3.20 -2.60 4.59
N VAL A 36 -2.49 -3.64 5.02
CA VAL A 36 -2.77 -4.31 6.29
C VAL A 36 -2.55 -3.34 7.47
N GLN A 37 -1.49 -2.55 7.41
CA GLN A 37 -1.17 -1.60 8.48
C GLN A 37 -2.16 -0.45 8.58
N ILE A 38 -2.65 0.09 7.46
CA ILE A 38 -3.65 1.17 7.53
C ILE A 38 -4.96 0.66 8.15
N HIS A 39 -5.36 -0.59 7.86
CA HIS A 39 -6.51 -1.19 8.54
C HIS A 39 -6.29 -1.33 10.05
N ALA A 40 -5.13 -1.83 10.48
CA ALA A 40 -4.79 -1.97 11.89
C ALA A 40 -4.78 -0.59 12.60
N ALA A 41 -4.08 0.38 12.02
CA ALA A 41 -3.96 1.72 12.59
C ALA A 41 -5.30 2.47 12.68
N MET A 42 -6.20 2.29 11.70
CA MET A 42 -7.54 2.88 11.78
C MET A 42 -8.38 2.24 12.89
N ALA A 43 -8.31 0.92 13.05
CA ALA A 43 -9.00 0.20 14.11
C ALA A 43 -8.49 0.58 15.51
N GLU A 44 -7.17 0.65 15.70
CA GLU A 44 -6.55 1.07 16.97
C GLU A 44 -6.96 2.49 17.39
N ASN A 45 -7.11 3.40 16.41
CA ASN A 45 -7.56 4.76 16.65
C ASN A 45 -9.08 4.90 16.82
N GLY A 46 -9.85 3.80 16.68
CA GLY A 46 -11.31 3.82 16.73
C GLY A 46 -11.96 4.51 15.53
N ASN A 47 -11.24 4.65 14.42
CA ASN A 47 -11.79 5.18 13.18
C ASN A 47 -12.49 4.07 12.39
N PRO A 48 -13.51 4.38 11.57
CA PRO A 48 -14.09 3.40 10.66
C PRO A 48 -13.03 2.90 9.64
N PRO A 49 -13.21 1.72 9.04
CA PRO A 49 -12.21 1.17 8.12
C PRO A 49 -12.00 2.07 6.88
N PRO A 50 -10.79 2.05 6.29
CA PRO A 50 -10.51 2.77 5.05
C PRO A 50 -11.38 2.22 3.91
N ARG A 51 -11.87 3.13 3.04
CA ARG A 51 -12.59 2.75 1.82
C ARG A 51 -11.68 2.89 0.61
N PHE A 52 -11.59 1.83 -0.18
CA PHE A 52 -10.79 1.79 -1.40
C PHE A 52 -11.71 1.70 -2.61
N GLU A 53 -11.50 2.59 -3.57
CA GLU A 53 -12.22 2.63 -4.84
C GLU A 53 -11.19 2.60 -5.97
N VAL A 54 -11.18 1.50 -6.72
CA VAL A 54 -10.26 1.32 -7.86
C VAL A 54 -11.02 1.66 -9.13
N GLY A 55 -10.71 2.83 -9.69
CA GLY A 55 -11.18 3.26 -11.00
C GLY A 55 -10.23 2.86 -12.12
N GLU A 56 -10.63 3.16 -13.36
CA GLU A 56 -9.86 2.82 -14.57
C GLU A 56 -8.49 3.52 -14.63
N HIS A 57 -8.43 4.76 -14.14
CA HIS A 57 -7.23 5.61 -14.22
C HIS A 57 -6.80 6.20 -12.87
N HIS A 58 -7.52 5.87 -11.79
CA HIS A 58 -7.19 6.36 -10.45
C HIS A 58 -7.55 5.32 -9.39
N VAL A 59 -6.86 5.40 -8.26
CA VAL A 59 -7.23 4.68 -7.04
C VAL A 59 -7.52 5.73 -5.99
N GLN A 60 -8.75 5.74 -5.48
CA GLN A 60 -9.18 6.62 -4.41
C GLN A 60 -9.17 5.86 -3.08
N VAL A 61 -8.66 6.51 -2.04
CA VAL A 61 -8.68 5.98 -0.67
C VAL A 61 -9.27 7.03 0.25
N THR A 62 -10.38 6.71 0.92
CA THR A 62 -11.00 7.57 1.92
C THR A 62 -10.74 7.03 3.31
N LEU A 63 -10.17 7.85 4.18
CA LEU A 63 -9.94 7.56 5.59
C LEU A 63 -10.96 8.33 6.43
N PRO A 64 -12.10 7.73 6.80
CA PRO A 64 -13.08 8.39 7.65
C PRO A 64 -12.49 8.63 9.05
N ALA A 65 -12.74 9.81 9.61
CA ALA A 65 -12.44 10.08 11.01
C ALA A 65 -13.48 9.41 11.91
N ARG A 66 -13.08 9.13 13.15
CA ARG A 66 -13.98 8.69 14.21
C ARG A 66 -15.12 9.70 14.37
N PRO A 67 -16.39 9.25 14.36
CA PRO A 67 -17.52 10.11 14.71
C PRO A 67 -17.34 10.65 16.14
N VAL A 68 -17.54 11.95 16.32
CA VAL A 68 -17.57 12.62 17.64
C VAL A 68 -18.93 12.49 18.31
#